data_AF-A0A8C1IB11-F1
#
_entry.id   AF-A0A8C1IB11-F1
#
_cell.length_a   1.000
_cell.length_b   1.000
_cell.length_c   1.000
_cell.angle_alpha   90.00
_cell.angle_beta   90.00
_cell.angle_gamma   90.00
#
_symmetry.space_group_name_H-M   'P 1'
#
loop_
_entity.id
_entity.type
_entity.pdbx_description
1 polymer ?
#
loop_
_entity_poly.entity_id
_entity_poly.type
_entity_poly.pdbx_seq_one_letter_code
_entity_poly.pdbx_strand_id
1 'polypeptide(L)'
;MAGLYRAHLPPNLTQVSSCRTKFTKSRVPAQVFEERAKEHDMYGGDPEHPHKLHIVTRVKSTMRRPYWEKKVVKSLGLMKAHESRVHKNTPSVNNLLKIIKHLVRIEPLRLPYGLPAEEDMANTYLNNRGELVVNRLLKPLEQKAIES
;
A
#
# COMPACT_ATOMS: atom_id res chain seq x y z
N MET A 1 -38.21 -29.58 -51.75
CA MET A 1 -36.74 -29.70 -51.91
C MET A 1 -36.07 -28.94 -50.77
N ALA A 2 -35.53 -29.66 -49.80
CA ALA A 2 -34.88 -29.12 -48.61
C ALA A 2 -33.53 -28.48 -48.98
N GLY A 3 -33.43 -27.16 -48.82
CA GLY A 3 -32.23 -26.38 -49.11
C GLY A 3 -31.37 -26.15 -47.86
N LEU A 4 -30.45 -27.08 -47.67
CA LEU A 4 -29.16 -27.02 -46.96
C LEU A 4 -28.81 -25.71 -46.22
N TYR A 5 -28.70 -25.86 -44.90
CA TYR A 5 -27.99 -25.03 -43.93
C TYR A 5 -26.63 -24.51 -44.43
N ARG A 6 -26.43 -23.19 -44.41
CA ARG A 6 -25.11 -22.56 -44.55
C ARG A 6 -24.79 -21.80 -43.26
N ALA A 7 -24.34 -22.53 -42.24
CA ALA A 7 -23.73 -21.92 -41.07
C ALA A 7 -22.51 -21.09 -41.53
N HIS A 8 -22.63 -19.76 -41.45
CA HIS A 8 -21.50 -18.87 -41.64
C HIS A 8 -20.67 -18.86 -40.36
N LEU A 9 -19.72 -19.78 -40.25
CA LEU A 9 -18.60 -19.64 -39.33
C LEU A 9 -17.68 -18.53 -39.87
N PRO A 10 -17.40 -17.47 -39.10
CA PRO A 10 -16.50 -16.42 -39.57
C PRO A 10 -15.08 -16.98 -39.76
N PRO A 11 -14.37 -16.55 -40.83
CA PRO A 11 -13.05 -17.06 -41.15
C PRO A 11 -12.03 -16.62 -40.09
N ASN A 12 -11.27 -17.61 -39.64
CA ASN A 12 -10.00 -17.55 -38.91
C ASN A 12 -9.28 -16.19 -38.96
N LEU A 13 -9.22 -15.51 -37.81
CA LEU A 13 -8.28 -14.41 -37.59
C LEU A 13 -6.92 -14.98 -37.18
N THR A 14 -6.29 -15.81 -38.01
CA THR A 14 -4.89 -16.24 -37.81
C THR A 14 -3.96 -15.21 -38.43
N GLN A 15 -3.94 -14.00 -37.87
CA GLN A 15 -2.74 -13.17 -37.93
C GLN A 15 -1.92 -13.50 -36.69
N VAL A 16 -1.06 -14.50 -36.78
CA VAL A 16 0.06 -14.63 -35.84
C VAL A 16 1.07 -13.55 -36.22
N SER A 17 0.74 -12.32 -35.83
CA SER A 17 1.71 -11.23 -35.83
C SER A 17 2.84 -11.64 -34.88
N SER A 18 4.09 -11.48 -35.33
CA SER A 18 5.26 -11.61 -34.46
C SER A 18 5.12 -10.59 -33.33
N CYS A 19 4.61 -11.05 -32.18
CA CYS A 19 4.33 -10.22 -31.02
C CYS A 19 5.64 -9.96 -30.26
N ARG A 20 6.52 -9.14 -30.86
CA ARG A 20 7.58 -8.47 -30.12
C ARG A 20 6.96 -7.35 -29.29
N THR A 21 6.34 -7.72 -28.18
CA THR A 21 5.70 -6.78 -27.27
C THR A 21 6.77 -5.87 -26.66
N LYS A 22 6.70 -4.56 -26.95
CA LYS A 22 7.59 -3.57 -26.33
C LYS A 22 7.30 -3.51 -24.84
N PHE A 23 8.33 -3.43 -24.00
CA PHE A 23 8.16 -3.21 -22.57
C PHE A 23 7.63 -1.78 -22.32
N THR A 24 6.41 -1.68 -21.78
CA THR A 24 5.70 -0.42 -21.52
C THR A 24 5.25 -0.34 -20.06
N LYS A 25 4.73 0.83 -19.65
CA LYS A 25 4.15 0.98 -18.30
C LYS A 25 2.91 0.09 -18.18
N SER A 26 2.86 -0.71 -17.11
CA SER A 26 1.68 -1.51 -16.80
C SER A 26 0.49 -0.62 -16.45
N ARG A 27 -0.67 -0.96 -16.99
CA ARG A 27 -1.96 -0.38 -16.61
C ARG A 27 -2.69 -1.42 -15.79
N VAL A 28 -2.82 -1.18 -14.48
CA VAL A 28 -3.53 -2.09 -13.58
C VAL A 28 -5.02 -1.75 -13.62
N PRO A 29 -5.91 -2.70 -13.97
CA PRO A 29 -7.35 -2.47 -13.96
C PRO A 29 -7.86 -2.09 -12.57
N ALA A 30 -8.92 -1.29 -12.51
CA ALA A 30 -9.51 -0.86 -11.24
C ALA A 30 -10.11 -2.04 -10.45
N GLN A 31 -10.67 -3.01 -11.17
CA GLN A 31 -11.29 -4.23 -10.63
C GLN A 31 -10.38 -4.99 -9.67
N VAL A 32 -9.08 -5.05 -9.96
CA VAL A 32 -8.08 -5.72 -9.11
C VAL A 32 -8.03 -5.14 -7.70
N PHE A 33 -8.26 -3.83 -7.56
CA PHE A 33 -8.26 -3.18 -6.25
C PHE A 33 -9.62 -3.28 -5.56
N GLU A 34 -10.71 -3.31 -6.31
CA GLU A 34 -12.07 -3.51 -5.79
C GLU A 34 -12.25 -4.92 -5.23
N GLU A 35 -11.74 -5.93 -5.95
CA GLU A 35 -11.73 -7.34 -5.49
C GLU A 35 -10.98 -7.47 -4.17
N ARG A 36 -9.76 -6.92 -4.09
CA ARG A 36 -8.99 -6.94 -2.83
C ARG A 36 -9.62 -6.13 -1.71
N ALA A 37 -10.38 -5.08 -2.02
CA ALA A 37 -11.08 -4.30 -1.00
C ALA A 37 -12.20 -5.11 -0.33
N LYS A 38 -12.73 -6.15 -0.98
CA LYS A 38 -13.75 -7.04 -0.39
C LYS A 38 -13.17 -8.01 0.63
N GLU A 39 -11.87 -8.29 0.61
CA GLU A 39 -11.18 -9.24 1.49
C GLU A 39 -10.92 -8.67 2.92
N HIS A 40 -11.88 -7.96 3.49
CA HIS A 40 -11.75 -7.27 4.77
C HIS A 40 -11.60 -8.22 5.96
N ASP A 41 -12.34 -9.34 5.98
CA ASP A 41 -12.28 -10.37 7.03
C ASP A 41 -10.88 -10.97 7.21
N MET A 42 -10.14 -11.11 6.10
CA MET A 42 -8.81 -11.71 6.09
C MET A 42 -7.73 -10.79 6.67
N TYR A 43 -7.87 -9.48 6.48
CA TYR A 43 -6.85 -8.50 6.83
C TYR A 43 -7.24 -7.60 8.02
N GLY A 44 -8.46 -7.72 8.52
CA GLY A 44 -8.96 -6.95 9.66
C GLY A 44 -9.07 -5.46 9.38
N GLY A 45 -9.43 -5.10 8.14
CA GLY A 45 -9.69 -3.71 7.75
C GLY A 45 -11.17 -3.37 7.87
N ASP A 46 -11.50 -2.14 8.28
CA ASP A 46 -12.87 -1.63 8.30
C ASP A 46 -13.13 -0.74 7.06
N PRO A 47 -14.06 -1.11 6.15
CA PRO A 47 -14.44 -0.28 5.02
C PRO A 47 -15.11 1.04 5.40
N GLU A 48 -15.84 1.08 6.53
CA GLU A 48 -16.54 2.28 6.99
C GLU A 48 -15.54 3.33 7.51
N HIS A 49 -14.50 2.86 8.21
CA HIS A 49 -13.46 3.71 8.79
C HIS A 49 -12.08 3.39 8.20
N PRO A 50 -11.80 3.84 6.96
CA PRO A 50 -10.50 3.62 6.35
C PRO A 50 -9.41 4.38 7.10
N HIS A 51 -8.22 3.78 7.16
CA HIS A 51 -7.07 4.42 7.80
C HIS A 51 -6.58 5.63 7.00
N LYS A 52 -6.16 6.66 7.72
CA LYS A 52 -5.78 7.96 7.13
C LYS A 52 -4.36 7.99 6.59
N LEU A 53 -3.46 7.20 7.17
CA LEU A 53 -2.01 7.26 6.93
C LEU A 53 -1.46 5.87 6.64
N HIS A 54 -0.63 5.77 5.60
CA HIS A 54 0.12 4.57 5.25
C HIS A 54 1.54 4.66 5.81
N ILE A 55 2.03 3.55 6.33
CA ILE A 55 3.45 3.31 6.55
C ILE A 55 3.95 2.55 5.33
N VAL A 56 4.87 3.16 4.59
CA VAL A 56 5.43 2.59 3.37
C VAL A 56 6.90 2.29 3.60
N THR A 57 7.27 1.03 3.40
CA THR A 57 8.65 0.55 3.55
C THR A 57 9.09 -0.10 2.26
N ARG A 58 10.22 0.35 1.69
CA ARG A 58 10.79 -0.29 0.51
C ARG A 58 11.50 -1.58 0.89
N VAL A 59 10.99 -2.72 0.40
CA VAL A 59 11.51 -4.06 0.69
C VAL A 59 12.30 -4.68 -0.47
N LYS A 60 12.10 -4.21 -1.71
CA LYS A 60 12.89 -4.65 -2.88
C LYS A 60 13.76 -3.54 -3.46
N SER A 61 14.86 -3.94 -4.09
CA SER A 61 15.79 -3.01 -4.75
C SER A 61 15.17 -2.36 -5.99
N THR A 62 15.55 -1.10 -6.24
CA THR A 62 15.25 -0.35 -7.47
C THR A 62 16.24 -0.65 -8.60
N MET A 63 17.27 -1.46 -8.34
CA MET A 63 18.21 -1.89 -9.36
C MET A 63 17.50 -2.73 -10.42
N ARG A 64 17.89 -2.55 -11.70
CA ARG A 64 17.24 -3.18 -12.87
C ARG A 64 15.75 -2.85 -13.03
N ARG A 65 15.25 -1.81 -12.36
CA ARG A 65 13.89 -1.30 -12.55
C ARG A 65 13.85 -0.17 -13.59
N PRO A 66 12.71 0.03 -14.25
CA PRO A 66 12.53 1.11 -15.20
C PRO A 66 12.72 2.49 -14.55
N TYR A 67 13.14 3.47 -15.35
CA TYR A 67 13.43 4.82 -14.84
C TYR A 67 12.20 5.49 -14.19
N TRP A 68 10.98 5.17 -14.65
CA TRP A 68 9.76 5.73 -14.08
C TRP A 68 9.48 5.23 -12.66
N GLU A 69 9.75 3.95 -12.36
CA GLU A 69 9.63 3.41 -10.99
C GLU A 69 10.65 4.09 -10.07
N LYS A 70 11.89 4.27 -10.55
CA LYS A 70 12.95 4.97 -9.79
C LYS A 70 12.54 6.41 -9.46
N LYS A 71 11.90 7.11 -10.39
CA LYS A 71 11.39 8.48 -10.16
C LYS A 71 10.31 8.51 -9.08
N VAL A 72 9.39 7.53 -9.08
CA VAL A 72 8.34 7.41 -8.07
C VAL A 72 8.93 7.11 -6.67
N VAL A 73 9.91 6.20 -6.60
CA VAL A 73 10.62 5.91 -5.34
C VAL A 73 11.30 7.16 -4.78
N LYS A 74 11.91 7.98 -5.65
CA LYS A 74 12.53 9.25 -5.26
C LYS A 74 11.49 10.26 -4.78
N SER A 75 10.35 10.40 -5.46
CA SER A 75 9.29 11.34 -5.04
C SER A 75 8.65 10.97 -3.71
N LEU A 76 8.61 9.68 -3.38
CA LEU A 76 8.09 9.19 -2.09
C LEU A 76 9.17 9.17 -0.98
N GLY A 77 10.42 9.56 -1.27
CA GLY A 77 11.48 9.58 -0.26
C GLY A 77 11.97 8.19 0.18
N LEU A 78 11.70 7.14 -0.61
CA LEU A 78 12.04 5.74 -0.30
C LEU A 78 13.43 5.33 -0.83
N MET A 79 14.42 6.21 -0.63
CA MET A 79 15.77 6.02 -1.20
C MET A 79 16.55 4.93 -0.49
N LYS A 80 16.44 4.83 0.84
CA LYS A 80 17.01 3.77 1.66
C LYS A 80 16.04 2.59 1.76
N ALA A 81 16.56 1.36 1.71
CA ALA A 81 15.75 0.17 1.91
C ALA A 81 15.47 -0.02 3.41
N HIS A 82 14.35 -0.68 3.73
CA HIS A 82 13.93 -0.98 5.11
C HIS A 82 13.77 0.24 6.04
N GLU A 83 13.69 1.44 5.47
CA GLU A 83 13.32 2.65 6.18
C GLU A 83 11.85 2.96 5.87
N SER A 84 11.02 3.00 6.92
CA SER A 84 9.60 3.29 6.82
C SER A 84 9.36 4.79 6.70
N ARG A 85 8.47 5.19 5.79
CA ARG A 85 8.02 6.58 5.65
C ARG A 85 6.50 6.64 5.72
N VAL A 86 5.97 7.67 6.37
CA VAL A 86 4.53 7.88 6.52
C VAL A 86 4.00 8.73 5.37
N HIS A 87 2.94 8.28 4.70
CA HIS A 87 2.29 9.01 3.63
C HIS A 87 0.77 9.08 3.83
N LYS A 88 0.13 10.11 3.27
CA LYS A 88 -1.32 10.28 3.32
C LYS A 88 -2.02 9.26 2.43
N ASN A 89 -3.13 8.69 2.90
CA ASN A 89 -4.02 7.85 2.10
C ASN A 89 -4.90 8.73 1.19
N THR A 90 -4.29 9.33 0.16
CA THR A 90 -5.00 10.13 -0.86
C THR A 90 -4.91 9.46 -2.23
N PRO A 91 -5.87 9.69 -3.15
CA PRO A 91 -5.84 9.08 -4.49
C PRO A 91 -4.54 9.38 -5.25
N SER A 92 -4.00 10.59 -5.10
CA SER A 92 -2.73 11.00 -5.73
C SER A 92 -1.55 10.13 -5.26
N VAL A 93 -1.39 9.97 -3.95
CA VAL A 93 -0.33 9.13 -3.36
C VAL A 93 -0.58 7.66 -3.70
N ASN A 94 -1.82 7.19 -3.61
CA ASN A 94 -2.18 5.81 -3.91
C ASN A 94 -1.86 5.45 -5.36
N ASN A 95 -2.06 6.35 -6.33
CA ASN A 95 -1.69 6.12 -7.72
C ASN A 95 -0.18 5.92 -7.90
N LEU A 96 0.66 6.66 -7.15
CA LEU A 96 2.10 6.45 -7.12
C LEU A 96 2.45 5.08 -6.52
N LEU A 97 1.82 4.73 -5.39
CA LEU A 97 2.04 3.44 -4.73
C LEU A 97 1.63 2.26 -5.60
N LYS A 98 0.56 2.38 -6.39
CA LYS A 98 0.11 1.34 -7.35
C LYS A 98 1.20 1.00 -8.39
N ILE A 99 1.99 2.00 -8.83
CA ILE A 99 3.08 1.80 -9.80
C ILE A 99 4.21 0.96 -9.19
N ILE A 100 4.54 1.18 -7.91
CA ILE A 100 5.67 0.54 -7.24
C ILE A 100 5.25 -0.54 -6.22
N LYS A 101 4.00 -1.02 -6.28
CA LYS A 101 3.41 -1.95 -5.30
C LYS A 101 4.21 -3.25 -5.11
N HIS A 102 4.98 -3.65 -6.12
CA HIS A 102 5.86 -4.82 -6.07
C HIS A 102 7.19 -4.57 -5.36
N LEU A 103 7.54 -3.31 -5.06
CA LEU A 103 8.79 -2.92 -4.40
C LEU A 103 8.61 -2.58 -2.91
N VAL A 104 7.39 -2.27 -2.49
CA VAL A 104 7.08 -1.74 -1.16
C VAL A 104 6.17 -2.66 -0.37
N ARG A 105 6.30 -2.61 0.96
CA ARG A 105 5.32 -3.06 1.93
C ARG A 105 4.53 -1.84 2.38
N ILE A 106 3.20 -1.94 2.40
CA ILE A 106 2.29 -0.87 2.79
C ILE A 106 1.49 -1.39 3.98
N GLU A 107 1.48 -0.63 5.07
CA GLU A 107 0.77 -0.97 6.30
C GLU A 107 -0.05 0.23 6.79
N PRO A 108 -1.19 0.01 7.47
CA PRO A 108 -1.92 1.10 8.10
C PRO A 108 -1.15 1.60 9.35
N LEU A 109 -1.08 2.91 9.53
CA LEU A 109 -0.61 3.48 10.79
C LEU A 109 -1.70 3.33 11.87
N ARG A 110 -1.39 2.63 12.96
CA ARG A 110 -2.27 2.45 14.12
C ARG A 110 -1.82 3.35 15.27
N LEU A 111 -2.79 3.99 15.92
CA LEU A 111 -2.58 4.93 17.02
C LEU A 111 -3.34 4.45 18.27
N PRO A 112 -2.82 3.45 19.01
CA PRO A 112 -3.54 2.88 20.15
C PRO A 112 -3.82 3.90 21.26
N TYR A 113 -2.94 4.88 21.44
CA TYR A 113 -3.05 5.93 22.46
C TYR A 113 -3.51 7.29 21.92
N GLY A 114 -3.90 7.36 20.64
CA GLY A 114 -4.21 8.61 19.95
C GLY A 114 -2.99 9.31 19.35
N LEU A 115 -3.13 10.60 19.06
CA LEU A 115 -2.03 11.43 18.56
C LEU A 115 -1.08 11.79 19.70
N PRO A 116 0.24 11.76 19.49
CA PRO A 116 1.19 12.17 20.52
C PRO A 116 1.02 13.65 20.85
N ALA A 117 1.07 13.98 22.14
CA ALA A 117 1.15 15.36 22.61
C ALA A 117 2.58 15.90 22.42
N GLU A 118 2.76 17.22 22.54
CA GLU A 118 4.08 17.87 22.38
C GLU A 118 5.14 17.29 23.33
N GLU A 119 4.75 16.97 24.57
CA GLU A 119 5.59 16.34 25.59
C GLU A 119 6.07 14.94 25.20
N ASP A 120 5.25 14.21 24.43
CA ASP A 120 5.49 12.82 24.06
C ASP A 120 6.35 12.67 22.80
N MET A 121 6.57 13.77 22.05
CA MET A 121 7.23 13.73 20.73
C MET A 121 8.59 13.04 20.75
N ALA A 122 9.41 13.33 21.77
CA ALA A 122 10.74 12.75 21.93
C ALA A 122 10.72 11.26 22.28
N ASN A 123 9.62 10.78 22.86
CA ASN A 123 9.48 9.42 23.39
C ASN A 123 8.62 8.52 22.49
N THR A 124 8.33 8.93 21.26
CA THR A 124 7.55 8.13 20.32
C THR A 124 8.44 7.23 19.46
N TYR A 125 7.97 6.01 19.18
CA TYR A 125 8.63 5.12 18.25
C TYR A 125 7.62 4.28 17.46
N LEU A 126 8.04 3.85 16.26
CA LEU A 126 7.23 3.05 15.36
C LEU A 126 7.55 1.56 15.52
N ASN A 127 6.53 0.76 15.87
CA ASN A 127 6.66 -0.68 15.96
C ASN A 127 6.65 -1.36 14.58
N ASN A 128 7.21 -2.58 14.52
CA ASN A 128 7.15 -3.45 13.35
C ASN A 128 5.73 -3.88 12.93
N ARG A 129 4.74 -3.67 13.82
CA ARG A 129 3.31 -3.91 13.59
C ARG A 129 2.58 -2.73 12.96
N GLY A 130 3.27 -1.60 12.78
CA GLY A 130 2.68 -0.35 12.29
C GLY A 130 1.98 0.49 13.37
N GLU A 131 2.29 0.26 14.64
CA GLU A 131 1.76 1.04 15.78
C GLU A 131 2.73 2.15 16.16
N LEU A 132 2.22 3.37 16.36
CA LEU A 132 2.97 4.45 16.98
C LEU A 132 2.79 4.38 18.49
N VAL A 133 3.83 3.96 19.19
CA VAL A 133 3.81 3.81 20.65
C VAL A 133 4.56 4.97 21.29
N VAL A 134 3.95 5.53 22.34
CA VAL A 134 4.58 6.51 23.22
C VAL A 134 5.24 5.73 24.36
N ASN A 135 6.56 5.83 24.48
CA ASN A 135 7.31 5.27 25.58
C ASN A 135 7.07 6.12 26.84
N ARG A 136 6.03 5.78 27.60
CA ARG A 136 5.77 6.42 28.89
C ARG A 136 6.85 5.96 29.86
N LEU A 137 7.81 6.83 30.14
CA LEU A 137 8.71 6.65 31.27
C LEU A 137 7.88 6.34 32.53
N LEU A 138 8.35 5.42 33.36
CA LEU A 138 7.72 5.11 34.64
C LEU A 138 7.67 6.40 35.47
N LYS A 139 6.52 7.06 35.50
CA LYS A 139 6.27 8.14 36.46
C LYS A 139 6.23 7.47 37.83
N PRO A 140 6.91 8.01 38.86
CA PRO A 140 6.71 7.55 40.22
C PRO A 140 5.21 7.51 40.52
N LEU A 141 4.72 6.38 41.04
CA LEU A 141 3.34 6.30 41.52
C LEU A 141 3.14 7.43 42.52
N GLU A 142 2.19 8.32 42.27
CA GLU A 142 1.77 9.30 43.28
C GLU A 142 1.40 8.50 44.53
N GLN A 143 2.19 8.70 45.60
CA GLN A 143 1.90 8.10 46.89
C GLN A 143 0.59 8.73 47.36
N LYS A 144 -0.52 8.03 47.14
CA LYS A 144 -1.79 8.39 47.78
C LYS A 144 -1.50 8.36 49.27
N ALA A 145 -1.51 9.54 49.90
CA ALA A 145 -1.39 9.66 51.33
C ALA A 145 -2.43 8.71 51.95
N ILE A 146 -1.94 7.75 52.72
CA ILE A 146 -2.80 6.92 53.55
C ILE A 146 -3.36 7.90 54.58
N GLU A 147 -4.61 8.32 54.40
CA GLU A 147 -5.33 9.10 55.40
C GLU A 147 -5.48 8.23 56.64
N SER A 148 -4.90 8.71 57.76
CA SER A 148 -4.92 8.07 59.09
C SER A 148 -6.29 8.11 59.74
#